data_AF-A0A353NEI6-F1
#
_entry.id   AF-A0A353NEI6-F1
#
_cell.length_a   1.000
_cell.length_b   1.000
_cell.length_c   1.000
_cell.angle_alpha   90.00
_cell.angle_beta   90.00
_cell.angle_gamma   90.00
#
_symmetry.space_group_name_H-M   'P 1'
#
loop_
_entity.id
_entity.type
_entity.pdbx_description
1 polymer ?
#
loop_
_entity_poly.entity_id
_entity_poly.type
_entity_poly.pdbx_seq_one_letter_code
_entity_poly.pdbx_strand_id
1 'polypeptide(L)'
;MVDNDHNPVIGDIQNFLFHSLQMAETNLAWLQAKMHPYFFSCNSEDVEAVSVLASDLHLLDHSRRFILADNDRDLIVAQLGVPGALHEALLSLPDRPISYAQIHTSYGRVPRADFPLEVLEFSFERANGARRAEADGGVPVELARIVREET
;
A
#
# COMPACT_ATOMS: atom_id res chain seq x y z
N MET A 1 34.74 -4.22 26.87
CA MET A 1 33.40 -3.88 27.39
C MET A 1 33.28 -2.39 27.19
N VAL A 2 32.65 -1.97 26.08
CA VAL A 2 32.51 -0.54 25.76
C VAL A 2 31.23 -0.09 26.43
N ASP A 3 31.35 0.77 27.43
CA ASP A 3 30.22 1.43 28.08
C ASP A 3 29.46 2.23 27.02
N ASN A 4 28.34 1.68 26.57
CA ASN A 4 27.44 2.27 25.57
C ASN A 4 26.35 3.13 26.23
N ASP A 5 26.52 3.47 27.51
CA ASP A 5 25.43 3.95 28.38
C ASP A 5 24.96 5.39 28.10
N HIS A 6 25.62 6.14 27.20
CA HIS A 6 25.21 7.52 26.90
C HIS A 6 25.43 7.87 25.42
N ASN A 7 24.94 7.04 24.49
CA ASN A 7 24.82 7.49 23.11
C ASN A 7 23.55 8.37 22.96
N PRO A 8 23.67 9.70 22.80
CA PRO A 8 22.52 10.60 22.71
C PRO A 8 21.57 10.22 21.57
N VAL A 9 22.09 9.64 20.49
CA VAL A 9 21.29 9.16 19.35
C VAL A 9 20.35 8.03 19.76
N ILE A 10 20.80 7.12 20.64
CA ILE A 10 19.94 6.04 21.14
C ILE A 10 18.82 6.60 22.01
N GLY A 11 19.12 7.63 22.82
CA GLY A 11 18.10 8.34 23.60
C GLY A 11 17.04 9.02 22.71
N ASP A 12 17.48 9.69 21.63
CA ASP A 12 16.56 10.31 20.67
C ASP A 12 15.68 9.28 19.95
N ILE A 13 16.25 8.13 19.55
CA ILE A 13 15.49 7.02 18.94
C ILE A 13 14.46 6.46 19.94
N GLN A 14 14.83 6.27 21.21
CA GLN A 14 13.91 5.79 22.24
C GLN A 14 12.76 6.77 22.48
N ASN A 15 13.04 8.07 22.52
CA ASN A 15 12.01 9.10 22.63
C ASN A 15 11.06 9.08 21.43
N PHE A 16 11.60 8.92 20.22
CA PHE A 16 10.81 8.82 19.00
C PHE A 16 9.89 7.59 19.01
N LEU A 17 10.43 6.41 19.33
CA LEU A 17 9.63 5.18 19.42
C LEU A 17 8.52 5.29 20.48
N PHE A 18 8.83 5.91 21.62
CA PHE A 18 7.84 6.17 22.66
C PHE A 18 6.71 7.07 22.14
N HIS A 19 7.04 8.13 21.40
CA HIS A 19 6.05 9.01 20.77
C HIS A 19 5.18 8.26 19.75
N SER A 20 5.77 7.46 18.86
CA SER A 20 5.01 6.65 17.89
C SER A 20 4.02 5.71 18.60
N LEU A 21 4.44 5.06 19.68
CA LEU A 21 3.56 4.19 20.47
C LEU A 21 2.37 4.97 21.08
N GLN A 22 2.61 6.19 21.59
CA GLN A 22 1.54 7.04 22.12
C GLN A 22 0.57 7.50 21.02
N MET A 23 1.06 7.71 19.81
CA MET A 23 0.24 8.13 18.67
C MET A 23 -0.56 6.99 18.04
N ALA A 24 -0.12 5.74 18.18
CA ALA A 24 -0.72 4.58 17.52
C ALA A 24 -2.24 4.47 17.73
N GLU A 25 -2.72 4.60 18.98
CA GLU A 25 -4.15 4.55 19.29
C GLU A 25 -4.93 5.74 18.72
N THR A 26 -4.34 6.93 18.74
CA THR A 26 -4.97 8.14 18.18
C THR A 26 -5.09 8.04 16.66
N ASN A 27 -4.04 7.53 16.01
CA ASN A 27 -4.01 7.32 14.58
C ASN A 27 -4.97 6.19 14.17
N LEU A 28 -5.04 5.10 14.93
CA LEU A 28 -6.00 4.02 14.70
C LEU A 28 -7.44 4.52 14.78
N ALA A 29 -7.77 5.30 15.83
CA ALA A 29 -9.08 5.93 15.96
C ALA A 29 -9.40 6.86 14.77
N TRP A 30 -8.40 7.61 14.28
CA TRP A 30 -8.54 8.43 13.09
C TRP A 30 -8.81 7.58 11.84
N LEU A 31 -8.06 6.49 11.63
CA LEU A 31 -8.26 5.57 10.50
C LEU A 31 -9.66 4.97 10.51
N GLN A 32 -10.14 4.54 11.68
CA GLN A 32 -11.51 4.03 11.86
C GLN A 32 -12.57 5.07 11.51
N ALA A 33 -12.34 6.34 11.86
CA ALA A 33 -13.30 7.41 11.62
C ALA A 33 -13.25 7.97 10.20
N LYS A 34 -12.10 7.88 9.51
CA LYS A 34 -11.85 8.59 8.24
C LYS A 34 -11.65 7.67 7.03
N MET A 35 -11.45 6.38 7.21
CA MET A 35 -11.39 5.44 6.09
C MET A 35 -12.77 4.88 5.73
N HIS A 36 -12.89 4.36 4.52
CA HIS A 36 -14.09 3.62 4.11
C HIS A 36 -14.33 2.44 5.07
N PRO A 37 -15.59 2.11 5.46
CA PRO A 37 -15.89 1.01 6.38
C PRO A 37 -15.26 -0.34 6.00
N TYR A 38 -15.14 -0.61 4.69
CA TYR A 38 -14.50 -1.82 4.16
C TYR A 38 -12.96 -1.82 4.17
N PHE A 39 -12.30 -0.71 4.50
CA PHE A 39 -10.84 -0.62 4.50
C PHE A 39 -10.19 -1.74 5.32
N PHE A 40 -10.64 -1.91 6.56
CA PHE A 40 -10.12 -2.94 7.47
C PHE A 40 -10.50 -4.36 7.06
N SER A 41 -11.67 -4.55 6.42
CA SER A 41 -12.04 -5.88 5.91
C SER A 41 -11.26 -6.27 4.66
N CYS A 42 -10.90 -5.30 3.80
CA CYS A 42 -10.05 -5.55 2.65
C CYS A 42 -8.61 -5.86 3.07
N ASN A 43 -8.12 -5.19 4.12
CA ASN A 43 -6.75 -5.37 4.64
C ASN A 43 -6.67 -6.40 5.78
N SER A 44 -7.66 -7.28 5.94
CA SER A 44 -7.67 -8.23 7.07
C SER A 44 -6.57 -9.29 6.98
N GLU A 45 -6.04 -9.55 5.79
CA GLU A 45 -4.88 -10.45 5.60
C GLU A 45 -3.55 -9.74 5.92
N ASP A 46 -3.52 -8.41 5.88
CA ASP A 46 -2.32 -7.57 6.00
C ASP A 46 -2.38 -6.69 7.26
N VAL A 47 -2.76 -7.29 8.39
CA VAL A 47 -2.88 -6.60 9.69
C VAL A 47 -1.57 -5.92 10.10
N GLU A 48 -0.42 -6.50 9.77
CA GLU A 48 0.89 -5.89 10.04
C GLU A 48 1.06 -4.56 9.30
N ALA A 49 0.70 -4.49 8.01
CA ALA A 49 0.79 -3.27 7.21
C ALA A 49 -0.09 -2.16 7.80
N VAL A 50 -1.33 -2.50 8.20
CA VAL A 50 -2.24 -1.54 8.85
C VAL A 50 -1.73 -1.12 10.24
N SER A 51 -1.06 -2.01 10.96
CA SER A 51 -0.47 -1.70 12.27
C SER A 51 0.72 -0.74 12.16
N VAL A 52 1.56 -0.91 11.15
CA VAL A 52 2.63 0.05 10.81
C VAL A 52 2.03 1.40 10.46
N LEU A 53 1.02 1.43 9.60
CA LEU A 53 0.32 2.66 9.24
C LEU A 53 -0.26 3.37 10.47
N ALA A 54 -0.92 2.64 11.38
CA ALA A 54 -1.44 3.22 12.60
C ALA A 54 -0.32 3.79 13.49
N SER A 55 0.80 3.10 13.62
CA SER A 55 1.94 3.58 14.41
C SER A 55 2.52 4.88 13.85
N ASP A 56 2.63 4.97 12.52
CA ASP A 56 3.45 5.98 11.85
C ASP A 56 2.67 7.03 11.05
N LEU A 57 1.33 6.99 11.03
CA LEU A 57 0.48 7.92 10.26
C LEU A 57 0.87 9.40 10.45
N HIS A 58 1.15 9.79 11.70
CA HIS A 58 1.55 11.14 12.09
C HIS A 58 2.86 11.62 11.44
N LEU A 59 3.67 10.70 10.92
CA LEU A 59 4.92 11.00 10.21
C LEU A 59 4.68 11.36 8.74
N LEU A 60 3.49 11.11 8.18
CA LEU A 60 3.19 11.46 6.78
C LEU A 60 3.27 12.96 6.50
N ASP A 61 3.13 13.79 7.53
CA ASP A 61 3.34 15.25 7.46
C ASP A 61 4.79 15.58 7.02
N HIS A 62 5.76 14.78 7.45
CA HIS A 62 7.19 14.97 7.15
C HIS A 62 7.67 14.07 6.02
N SER A 63 7.05 12.90 5.87
CA SER A 63 7.41 11.86 4.92
C SER A 63 6.26 11.64 3.94
N ARG A 64 6.44 12.01 2.68
CA ARG A 64 5.34 12.00 1.70
C ARG A 64 4.73 10.62 1.43
N ARG A 65 5.47 9.54 1.71
CA ARG A 65 5.01 8.15 1.52
C ARG A 65 5.75 7.16 2.43
N PHE A 66 5.10 6.04 2.70
CA PHE A 66 5.62 4.84 3.35
C PHE A 66 5.29 3.60 2.53
N ILE A 67 6.22 2.65 2.50
CA ILE A 67 5.95 1.29 2.05
C ILE A 67 5.57 0.49 3.29
N LEU A 68 4.35 -0.01 3.34
CA LEU A 68 3.81 -0.77 4.46
C LEU A 68 4.06 -2.28 4.29
N ALA A 69 4.06 -2.75 3.05
CA ALA A 69 4.44 -4.11 2.68
C ALA A 69 5.10 -4.08 1.30
N ASP A 70 6.18 -4.82 1.15
CA ASP A 70 6.82 -5.07 -0.15
C ASP A 70 7.35 -6.50 -0.13
N ASN A 71 6.62 -7.38 -0.82
CA ASN A 71 6.95 -8.79 -0.91
C ASN A 71 6.64 -9.33 -2.32
N ASP A 72 6.78 -10.65 -2.50
CA ASP A 72 6.54 -11.29 -3.79
C ASP A 72 5.08 -11.24 -4.24
N ARG A 73 4.14 -11.16 -3.29
CA ARG A 73 2.68 -11.13 -3.55
C ARG A 73 2.18 -9.70 -3.69
N ASP A 74 2.52 -8.82 -2.77
CA ASP A 74 1.92 -7.49 -2.65
C ASP A 74 2.94 -6.37 -2.46
N LEU A 75 2.53 -5.18 -2.92
CA LEU A 75 3.11 -3.90 -2.58
C LEU A 75 2.01 -3.00 -2.03
N ILE A 76 2.14 -2.57 -0.78
CA ILE A 76 1.22 -1.67 -0.10
C ILE A 76 1.94 -0.38 0.23
N VAL A 77 1.41 0.75 -0.26
CA VAL A 77 2.00 2.09 -0.08
C VAL A 77 0.99 3.00 0.58
N ALA A 78 1.37 3.66 1.66
CA ALA A 78 0.61 4.79 2.22
C ALA A 78 1.25 6.10 1.80
N GLN A 79 0.46 7.05 1.32
CA GLN A 79 0.96 8.35 0.88
C GLN A 79 -0.05 9.47 1.13
N LEU A 80 0.43 10.71 1.07
CA LEU A 80 -0.48 11.86 0.95
C LEU A 80 -1.06 11.91 -0.46
N GLY A 81 -2.37 12.11 -0.58
CA GLY A 81 -3.08 12.32 -1.84
C GLY A 81 -2.81 13.69 -2.47
N VAL A 82 -1.53 14.00 -2.71
CA VAL A 82 -1.11 15.21 -3.42
C VAL A 82 -1.23 15.00 -4.94
N PRO A 83 -1.54 16.04 -5.73
CA PRO A 83 -1.58 15.91 -7.19
C PRO A 83 -0.28 15.33 -7.75
N GLY A 84 -0.40 14.27 -8.55
CA GLY A 84 0.74 13.59 -9.18
C GLY A 84 1.31 12.39 -8.40
N ALA A 85 1.04 12.26 -7.10
CA ALA A 85 1.60 11.17 -6.29
C ALA A 85 1.19 9.78 -6.78
N LEU A 86 -0.06 9.60 -7.22
CA LEU A 86 -0.50 8.33 -7.81
C LEU A 86 0.27 7.98 -9.09
N HIS A 87 0.50 8.97 -9.96
CA HIS A 87 1.27 8.75 -11.18
C HIS A 87 2.73 8.38 -10.86
N GLU A 88 3.35 9.07 -9.91
CA GLU A 88 4.70 8.74 -9.42
C GLU A 88 4.75 7.33 -8.81
N ALA A 89 3.73 6.94 -8.04
CA ALA A 89 3.64 5.61 -7.46
C ALA A 89 3.57 4.52 -8.53
N LEU A 90 2.70 4.70 -9.54
CA LEU A 90 2.56 3.78 -10.67
C LEU A 90 3.85 3.63 -11.48
N LEU A 91 4.59 4.72 -11.67
CA LEU A 91 5.91 4.69 -12.35
C LEU A 91 6.98 3.95 -11.54
N SER A 92 6.82 3.89 -10.21
CA SER A 92 7.76 3.22 -9.32
C SER A 92 7.48 1.73 -9.12
N LEU A 93 6.41 1.20 -9.73
CA LEU A 93 6.06 -0.20 -9.61
C LEU A 93 7.12 -1.11 -10.25
N PRO A 94 7.39 -2.28 -9.66
CA PRO A 94 8.28 -3.26 -10.26
C PRO A 94 7.71 -3.78 -11.58
N ASP A 95 8.58 -4.22 -12.48
CA ASP A 95 8.20 -4.85 -13.75
C ASP A 95 7.64 -6.27 -13.51
N ARG A 96 6.44 -6.32 -12.94
CA ARG A 96 5.68 -7.53 -12.61
C ARG A 96 4.23 -7.32 -13.03
N PRO A 97 3.55 -8.35 -13.57
CA PRO A 97 2.14 -8.24 -13.92
C PRO A 97 1.29 -8.03 -12.67
N ILE A 98 0.57 -6.91 -12.63
CA ILE A 98 -0.41 -6.59 -11.59
C ILE A 98 -1.66 -7.42 -11.85
N SER A 99 -2.05 -8.24 -10.89
CA SER A 99 -3.28 -9.05 -10.95
C SER A 99 -4.47 -8.31 -10.35
N TYR A 100 -4.22 -7.44 -9.36
CA TYR A 100 -5.23 -6.61 -8.71
C TYR A 100 -4.61 -5.30 -8.21
N ALA A 101 -5.38 -4.21 -8.28
CA ALA A 101 -4.98 -2.91 -7.75
C ALA A 101 -6.17 -2.24 -7.05
N GLN A 102 -5.93 -1.68 -5.88
CA GLN A 102 -6.92 -0.95 -5.10
C GLN A 102 -6.32 0.34 -4.54
N ILE A 103 -7.16 1.36 -4.44
CA ILE A 103 -6.81 2.64 -3.84
C ILE A 103 -7.89 2.96 -2.82
N HIS A 104 -7.48 3.17 -1.57
CA HIS A 104 -8.35 3.73 -0.54
C HIS A 104 -7.96 5.17 -0.30
N THR A 105 -8.91 6.08 -0.42
CA THR A 105 -8.72 7.49 -0.06
C THR A 105 -9.51 7.79 1.20
N SER A 106 -8.88 8.41 2.19
CA SER A 106 -9.59 8.84 3.40
C SER A 106 -10.56 9.99 3.12
N TYR A 107 -11.68 10.00 3.84
CA TYR A 107 -12.67 11.08 3.83
C TYR A 107 -12.23 12.36 4.55
N GLY A 108 -11.10 12.30 5.25
CA GLY A 108 -10.51 13.44 5.96
C GLY A 108 -9.08 13.70 5.52
N ARG A 109 -8.52 14.81 5.97
CA ARG A 109 -7.09 15.12 5.84
C ARG A 109 -6.31 14.42 6.94
N VAL A 110 -5.12 13.93 6.60
CA VAL A 110 -4.19 13.35 7.58
C VAL A 110 -3.91 14.40 8.66
N PRO A 111 -3.85 14.03 9.96
CA PRO A 111 -3.56 14.99 11.03
C PRO A 111 -2.28 15.77 10.72
N ARG A 112 -2.36 17.10 10.86
CA ARG A 112 -1.27 18.06 10.60
C ARG A 112 -0.85 18.23 9.13
N ALA A 113 -1.42 17.45 8.20
CA ALA A 113 -1.21 17.63 6.77
C ALA A 113 -2.46 18.22 6.08
N ASP A 114 -2.26 18.80 4.89
CA ASP A 114 -3.33 19.42 4.10
C ASP A 114 -4.07 18.46 3.15
N PHE A 115 -3.60 17.22 3.06
CA PHE A 115 -4.02 16.24 2.06
C PHE A 115 -4.64 14.99 2.69
N PRO A 116 -5.53 14.28 1.97
CA PRO A 116 -6.04 13.00 2.43
C PRO A 116 -4.94 11.93 2.44
N LEU A 117 -5.17 10.86 3.18
CA LEU A 117 -4.41 9.63 3.08
C LEU A 117 -4.86 8.87 1.83
N GLU A 118 -3.91 8.36 1.07
CA GLU A 118 -4.13 7.33 0.07
C GLU A 118 -3.36 6.06 0.47
N VAL A 119 -4.03 4.92 0.46
CA VAL A 119 -3.42 3.60 0.58
C VAL A 119 -3.56 2.90 -0.76
N LEU A 120 -2.43 2.64 -1.42
CA LEU A 120 -2.32 1.95 -2.69
C LEU A 120 -1.94 0.50 -2.43
N GLU A 121 -2.74 -0.43 -2.90
CA GLU A 121 -2.51 -1.85 -2.77
C GLU A 121 -2.37 -2.45 -4.17
N PHE A 122 -1.25 -3.11 -4.43
CA PHE A 122 -0.98 -3.81 -5.68
C PHE A 122 -0.66 -5.26 -5.37
N SER A 123 -1.48 -6.18 -5.89
CA SER A 123 -1.18 -7.60 -5.88
C SER A 123 -0.62 -8.01 -7.23
N PHE A 124 0.39 -8.87 -7.21
CA PHE A 124 1.09 -9.35 -8.39
C PHE A 124 0.70 -10.81 -8.67
N GLU A 125 0.67 -11.17 -9.95
CA GLU A 125 0.55 -12.58 -10.31
C GLU A 125 1.82 -13.31 -9.86
N ARG A 126 1.67 -14.38 -9.08
CA ARG A 126 2.82 -15.21 -8.72
C ARG A 126 3.43 -15.73 -10.01
N ALA A 127 4.75 -15.64 -10.13
CA ALA A 127 5.51 -16.39 -11.11
C ALA A 127 5.40 -17.89 -10.77
N ASN A 128 4.24 -18.50 -11.03
CA ASN A 128 4.20 -19.93 -11.28
C ASN A 128 5.17 -20.16 -12.44
N GLY A 129 6.11 -21.09 -12.28
CA GLY A 129 7.18 -21.38 -13.25
C GLY A 129 6.73 -21.80 -14.66
N ALA A 130 5.47 -21.58 -15.02
CA ALA A 130 5.01 -21.57 -16.39
C ALA A 130 5.24 -20.16 -16.97
N ARG A 131 6.42 -19.99 -17.57
CA ARG A 131 6.62 -19.07 -18.70
C ARG A 131 5.34 -19.13 -19.53
N ARG A 132 4.60 -18.02 -19.62
CA ARG A 132 3.44 -17.87 -20.48
C ARG A 132 3.91 -18.30 -21.86
N ALA A 133 3.52 -19.51 -22.29
CA ALA A 133 3.71 -19.90 -23.67
C ALA A 133 3.09 -18.76 -24.48
N GLU A 134 3.86 -18.21 -25.42
CA GLU A 134 3.30 -17.34 -26.45
C GLU A 134 2.02 -18.02 -26.91
N ALA A 135 0.88 -17.41 -26.58
CA ALA A 135 -0.40 -17.93 -27.01
C ALA A 135 -0.41 -17.72 -28.52
N ASP A 136 -0.03 -18.77 -29.25
CA ASP A 136 -0.22 -18.86 -30.68
C ASP A 136 -1.70 -18.57 -30.93
N GLY A 137 -1.95 -17.41 -31.55
CA GLY A 137 -3.23 -16.74 -31.62
C GLY A 137 -4.23 -17.44 -32.52
N GLY A 138 -4.68 -18.62 -32.13
CA GLY A 138 -5.81 -19.30 -32.73
C GLY A 138 -7.08 -18.96 -31.97
N VAL A 139 -7.94 -18.12 -32.56
CA VAL A 139 -9.34 -17.98 -32.09
C VAL A 139 -9.97 -19.38 -32.08
N PRO A 140 -10.59 -19.83 -30.96
CA PRO A 140 -11.30 -21.09 -30.91
C PRO A 140 -12.31 -21.18 -32.06
N VAL A 141 -12.25 -22.27 -32.84
CA VAL A 141 -13.05 -22.42 -34.09
C VAL A 141 -14.55 -22.21 -33.87
N GLU A 142 -14.99 -22.43 -32.63
CA GLU A 142 -16.36 -22.28 -32.17
C GLU A 142 -16.83 -20.83 -32.18
N LEU A 143 -15.95 -19.87 -31.86
CA LEU A 143 -16.26 -18.43 -31.91
C LEU A 143 -16.23 -17.89 -33.35
N ALA A 144 -15.36 -18.45 -34.21
CA ALA A 144 -15.31 -18.08 -35.64
C ALA A 144 -16.57 -18.52 -36.41
N ARG A 145 -17.25 -19.58 -35.94
CA ARG A 145 -18.50 -20.05 -36.55
C ARG A 145 -19.68 -19.11 -36.26
N ILE A 146 -19.77 -18.59 -35.04
CA ILE A 146 -20.87 -17.71 -34.61
C ILE A 146 -20.86 -16.39 -35.41
N VAL A 147 -19.69 -15.81 -35.68
CA VAL A 147 -19.58 -14.54 -36.42
C VAL A 147 -19.93 -14.70 -37.91
N ARG A 148 -19.80 -15.90 -38.50
CA ARG A 148 -20.16 -16.15 -39.91
C ARG A 148 -21.64 -16.43 -40.14
N GLU A 149 -22.38 -16.82 -39.11
CA GLU A 149 -23.82 -17.13 -39.23
C GLU A 149 -24.70 -15.88 -39.06
N GLU A 150 -24.12 -14.73 -38.71
CA GLU A 150 -24.83 -13.43 -38.57
C GLU A 150 -24.49 -12.39 -39.66
N THR A 151 -23.93 -12.79 -40.81
CA THR A 151 -23.73 -11.88 -41.97
C THR A 151 -24.59 -12.27 -43.17
#